data_AF-A0A6L9ZTD6-F1
#
_entry.id   AF-A0A6L9ZTD6-F1
#
_cell.length_a   1.000
_cell.length_b   1.000
_cell.length_c   1.000
_cell.angle_alpha   90.00
_cell.angle_beta   90.00
_cell.angle_gamma   90.00
#
_symmetry.space_group_name_H-M   'P 1'
#
loop_
_entity.id
_entity.type
_entity.pdbx_description
1 polymer ?
#
loop_
_entity_poly.entity_id
_entity_poly.type
_entity_poly.pdbx_seq_one_letter_code
_entity_poly.pdbx_strand_id
1 'polypeptide(L)'
;MNDQPSHSQFSANNSTQVELDLLNSIVLDDIAYPWNPEAAESDTYFDALEQELPLSDLLTDLEMTSACEEFYSQTNLLFSAIDIQNSLSEKFSGLAPKNLLNKLGKIAVNVVDRVNSLGSILSLSDQLVHCVSEVLPGWDLEDLEVMARPLAYAMRGSHNDAVENTLATIQSTSWYDLSEVEQARLSLAIALYAISNISKANN
;
A
#
# COMPACT_ATOMS: atom_id res chain seq x y z
N MET A 1 -58.38 21.46 -64.41
CA MET A 1 -58.35 21.84 -63.00
C MET A 1 -57.55 20.77 -62.28
N ASN A 2 -56.24 20.89 -62.04
CA ASN A 2 -55.52 21.86 -61.22
C ASN A 2 -56.21 22.11 -59.88
N ASP A 3 -55.79 21.37 -58.86
CA ASP A 3 -55.74 21.83 -57.47
C ASP A 3 -54.64 21.03 -56.73
N GLN A 4 -53.47 21.67 -56.60
CA GLN A 4 -52.56 21.41 -55.48
C GLN A 4 -53.16 22.06 -54.23
N PRO A 5 -52.97 21.45 -53.05
CA PRO A 5 -52.65 22.21 -51.86
C PRO A 5 -51.26 21.77 -51.38
N SER A 6 -50.24 22.62 -51.52
CA SER A 6 -49.92 23.71 -50.59
C SER A 6 -49.61 23.19 -49.18
N HIS A 7 -48.31 22.98 -48.97
CA HIS A 7 -47.54 23.25 -47.74
C HIS A 7 -48.08 22.76 -46.38
N SER A 8 -47.44 21.71 -45.87
CA SER A 8 -46.44 21.85 -44.78
C SER A 8 -46.73 22.93 -43.72
N GLN A 9 -47.82 22.76 -42.96
CA GLN A 9 -48.05 23.49 -41.70
C GLN A 9 -48.47 22.57 -40.55
N PHE A 10 -48.92 21.35 -40.83
CA PHE A 10 -49.40 20.40 -39.83
C PHE A 10 -48.29 19.79 -38.95
N SER A 11 -47.05 19.72 -39.43
CA SER A 11 -45.98 19.03 -38.70
C SER A 11 -45.38 19.86 -37.56
N ALA A 12 -45.39 21.19 -37.66
CA ALA A 12 -44.81 22.08 -36.64
C ALA A 12 -45.71 22.19 -35.39
N ASN A 13 -47.04 22.28 -35.59
CA ASN A 13 -48.00 22.39 -34.49
C ASN A 13 -48.17 21.07 -33.72
N ASN A 14 -47.98 19.93 -34.39
CA ASN A 14 -48.02 18.64 -33.71
C ASN A 14 -46.79 18.43 -32.83
N SER A 15 -45.60 18.92 -33.22
CA SER A 15 -44.39 18.84 -32.39
C SER A 15 -44.57 19.64 -31.10
N THR A 16 -45.03 20.89 -31.21
CA THR A 16 -45.25 21.73 -30.03
C THR A 16 -46.34 21.20 -29.13
N GLN A 17 -47.39 20.57 -29.69
CA GLN A 17 -48.47 20.00 -28.91
C GLN A 17 -48.06 18.68 -28.21
N VAL A 18 -47.24 17.85 -28.85
CA VAL A 18 -46.64 16.66 -28.21
C VAL A 18 -45.63 17.05 -27.14
N GLU A 19 -44.83 18.08 -27.37
CA GLU A 19 -43.89 18.63 -26.37
C GLU A 19 -44.64 19.19 -25.15
N LEU A 20 -45.75 19.89 -25.37
CA LEU A 20 -46.60 20.38 -24.29
C LEU A 20 -47.32 19.27 -23.54
N ASP A 21 -47.77 18.23 -24.24
CA ASP A 21 -48.41 17.05 -23.62
C ASP A 21 -47.40 16.26 -22.77
N LEU A 22 -46.17 16.10 -23.26
CA LEU A 22 -45.06 15.51 -22.51
C LEU A 22 -44.68 16.34 -21.29
N LEU A 23 -44.57 17.67 -21.42
CA LEU A 23 -44.30 18.56 -20.29
C LEU A 23 -45.44 18.52 -19.27
N ASN A 24 -46.70 18.48 -19.71
CA ASN A 24 -47.83 18.31 -18.80
C ASN A 24 -47.76 16.98 -18.07
N SER A 25 -47.40 15.89 -18.76
CA SER A 25 -47.28 14.58 -18.12
C SER A 25 -46.15 14.54 -17.08
N ILE A 26 -45.00 15.19 -17.35
CA ILE A 26 -43.87 15.27 -16.42
C ILE A 26 -44.18 16.16 -15.20
N VAL A 27 -44.97 17.22 -15.39
CA VAL A 27 -45.32 18.17 -14.31
C VAL A 27 -46.51 17.69 -13.47
N LEU A 28 -47.41 16.87 -14.04
CA LEU A 28 -48.55 16.29 -13.31
C LEU A 28 -48.18 15.08 -12.45
N ASP A 29 -47.08 14.39 -12.78
CA ASP A 29 -46.55 13.36 -11.91
C ASP A 29 -45.99 14.06 -10.67
N ASP A 30 -46.81 14.09 -9.61
CA ASP A 30 -46.50 14.61 -8.26
C ASP A 30 -45.49 13.70 -7.53
N ILE A 31 -44.49 13.23 -8.27
CA ILE A 31 -43.37 12.47 -7.76
C ILE A 31 -42.40 13.52 -7.24
N ALA A 32 -42.31 13.61 -5.91
CA ALA A 32 -41.29 14.40 -5.23
C ALA A 32 -39.93 14.18 -5.91
N TYR A 33 -39.37 15.26 -6.47
CA TYR A 33 -38.15 15.17 -7.26
C TYR A 33 -37.01 14.66 -6.37
N PRO A 34 -36.43 13.47 -6.61
CA PRO A 34 -35.53 12.78 -5.67
C PRO A 34 -34.24 13.55 -5.33
N TRP A 35 -33.97 14.64 -6.03
CA TRP A 35 -32.77 15.45 -5.90
C TRP A 35 -32.99 16.77 -5.15
N ASN A 36 -34.14 16.96 -4.50
CA ASN A 36 -34.34 18.08 -3.58
C ASN A 36 -34.13 17.64 -2.12
N PRO A 37 -32.92 17.77 -1.56
CA PRO A 37 -32.63 17.34 -0.19
C PRO A 37 -33.32 18.18 0.89
N GLU A 38 -33.98 19.29 0.54
CA GLU A 38 -34.73 20.14 1.49
C GLU A 38 -36.22 19.76 1.57
N ALA A 39 -36.70 18.86 0.70
CA ALA A 39 -38.09 18.40 0.69
C ALA A 39 -38.26 17.17 1.59
N ALA A 40 -39.25 17.20 2.49
CA ALA A 40 -39.52 16.10 3.41
C ALA A 40 -39.95 14.81 2.68
N GLU A 41 -40.50 14.93 1.47
CA GLU A 41 -40.86 13.79 0.65
C GLU A 41 -39.63 13.04 0.10
N SER A 42 -38.48 13.71 -0.02
CA SER A 42 -37.22 13.09 -0.46
C SER A 42 -36.69 12.10 0.57
N ASP A 43 -36.73 12.46 1.85
CA ASP A 43 -36.33 11.56 2.94
C ASP A 43 -37.19 10.29 2.92
N THR A 44 -38.51 10.42 2.74
CA THR A 44 -39.41 9.26 2.65
C THR A 44 -39.15 8.37 1.44
N TYR A 45 -38.70 8.94 0.32
CA TYR A 45 -38.32 8.19 -0.88
C TYR A 45 -37.03 7.40 -0.65
N PHE A 46 -36.01 8.01 -0.04
CA PHE A 46 -34.76 7.32 0.28
C PHE A 46 -34.95 6.27 1.37
N ASP A 47 -35.76 6.53 2.39
CA ASP A 47 -36.13 5.55 3.41
C ASP A 47 -36.81 4.31 2.80
N ALA A 48 -37.68 4.49 1.80
CA ALA A 48 -38.31 3.38 1.10
C ALA A 48 -37.30 2.55 0.29
N LEU A 49 -36.35 3.20 -0.38
CA LEU A 49 -35.27 2.51 -1.10
C LEU A 49 -34.31 1.77 -0.16
N GLU A 50 -34.00 2.34 1.00
CA GLU A 50 -33.19 1.67 2.02
C GLU A 50 -33.90 0.44 2.59
N GLN A 51 -35.23 0.47 2.72
CA GLN A 51 -36.01 -0.70 3.12
C GLN A 51 -36.07 -1.80 2.05
N GLU A 52 -36.02 -1.44 0.75
CA GLU A 52 -35.93 -2.40 -0.36
C GLU A 52 -34.59 -3.13 -0.41
N LEU A 53 -33.55 -2.57 0.21
CA LEU A 53 -32.19 -3.08 0.17
C LEU A 53 -31.72 -3.37 1.60
N PRO A 54 -32.11 -4.52 2.20
CA PRO A 54 -31.69 -4.87 3.55
C PRO A 54 -30.19 -5.18 3.54
N LEU A 55 -29.36 -4.15 3.70
CA LEU A 55 -27.90 -4.28 3.81
C LEU A 55 -27.51 -5.24 4.94
N SER A 56 -28.34 -5.34 5.98
CA SER A 56 -28.22 -6.31 7.07
C SER A 56 -28.37 -7.78 6.65
N ASP A 57 -29.01 -8.05 5.51
CA ASP A 57 -29.19 -9.41 4.96
C ASP A 57 -28.10 -9.76 3.93
N LEU A 58 -27.44 -8.75 3.35
CA LEU A 58 -26.34 -8.90 2.39
C LEU A 58 -24.96 -8.97 3.03
N LEU A 59 -24.78 -8.34 4.20
CA LEU A 59 -23.53 -8.35 4.95
C LEU A 59 -23.84 -8.79 6.37
N THR A 60 -23.55 -10.06 6.66
CA THR A 60 -23.65 -10.54 8.03
C THR A 60 -22.60 -9.78 8.87
N ASP A 61 -22.93 -9.37 10.10
CA ASP A 61 -21.97 -8.71 11.01
C ASP A 61 -20.65 -9.48 11.12
N LEU A 62 -20.73 -10.83 11.06
CA LEU A 62 -19.56 -11.71 11.02
C LEU A 62 -18.66 -11.49 9.79
N GLU A 63 -19.24 -11.42 8.59
CA GLU A 63 -18.50 -11.19 7.35
C GLU A 63 -17.88 -9.79 7.33
N MET A 64 -18.60 -8.80 7.87
CA MET A 64 -18.09 -7.43 7.98
C MET A 64 -16.92 -7.36 8.97
N THR A 65 -17.00 -8.05 10.11
CA THR A 65 -15.87 -8.11 11.07
C THR A 65 -14.67 -8.84 10.47
N SER A 66 -14.87 -9.97 9.79
CA SER A 66 -13.81 -10.71 9.10
C SER A 66 -13.14 -9.87 8.01
N ALA A 67 -13.92 -9.21 7.15
CA ALA A 67 -13.38 -8.36 6.10
C ALA A 67 -12.64 -7.14 6.68
N CYS A 68 -13.17 -6.56 7.77
CA CYS A 68 -12.48 -5.49 8.49
C CYS A 68 -11.16 -5.97 9.09
N GLU A 69 -11.14 -7.12 9.76
CA GLU A 69 -9.92 -7.70 10.34
C GLU A 69 -8.87 -7.98 9.27
N GLU A 70 -9.26 -8.57 8.14
CA GLU A 70 -8.36 -8.76 7.00
C GLU A 70 -7.83 -7.44 6.46
N PHE A 71 -8.70 -6.43 6.29
CA PHE A 71 -8.29 -5.10 5.85
C PHE A 71 -7.31 -4.42 6.83
N TYR A 72 -7.60 -4.47 8.13
CA TYR A 72 -6.71 -3.92 9.16
C TYR A 72 -5.39 -4.67 9.22
N SER A 73 -5.39 -6.00 9.04
CA SER A 73 -4.16 -6.78 8.98
C SER A 73 -3.29 -6.37 7.79
N GLN A 74 -3.89 -6.19 6.61
CA GLN A 74 -3.17 -5.78 5.40
C GLN A 74 -2.64 -4.34 5.50
N THR A 75 -3.44 -3.42 6.02
CA THR A 75 -3.00 -2.03 6.24
C THR A 75 -1.88 -1.96 7.27
N ASN A 76 -1.95 -2.74 8.35
CA ASN A 76 -0.87 -2.79 9.35
C ASN A 76 0.44 -3.30 8.76
N LEU A 77 0.40 -4.32 7.87
CA LEU A 77 1.58 -4.78 7.14
C LEU A 77 2.20 -3.68 6.26
N LEU A 78 1.35 -2.88 5.58
CA LEU A 78 1.82 -1.77 4.76
C LEU A 78 2.44 -0.65 5.60
N PHE A 79 1.80 -0.27 6.70
CA PHE A 79 2.33 0.76 7.61
C PHE A 79 3.65 0.33 8.25
N SER A 80 3.77 -0.92 8.70
CA SER A 80 5.03 -1.48 9.20
C SER A 80 6.15 -1.35 8.16
N ALA A 81 5.88 -1.71 6.90
CA ALA A 81 6.86 -1.58 5.82
C ALA A 81 7.27 -0.13 5.55
N ILE A 82 6.36 0.84 5.73
CA ILE A 82 6.63 2.27 5.57
C ILE A 82 7.48 2.80 6.74
N ASP A 83 7.15 2.42 7.98
CA ASP A 83 7.90 2.84 9.17
C ASP A 83 9.34 2.29 9.16
N ILE A 84 9.53 1.07 8.67
CA ILE A 84 10.87 0.50 8.47
C ILE A 84 11.64 1.31 7.43
N GLN A 85 11.02 1.66 6.30
CA GLN A 85 11.68 2.49 5.26
C GLN A 85 12.02 3.89 5.79
N ASN A 86 11.12 4.50 6.57
CA ASN A 86 11.34 5.80 7.18
C ASN A 86 12.51 5.77 8.18
N SER A 87 12.52 4.80 9.11
CA SER A 87 13.61 4.63 10.09
C SER A 87 14.96 4.35 9.43
N LEU A 88 14.96 3.56 8.35
CA LEU A 88 16.16 3.29 7.56
C LEU A 88 16.66 4.57 6.87
N SER A 89 15.74 5.33 6.27
CA SER A 89 16.08 6.58 5.60
C SER A 89 16.60 7.63 6.58
N GLU A 90 16.07 7.69 7.80
CA GLU A 90 16.52 8.63 8.82
C GLU A 90 17.97 8.33 9.25
N LYS A 91 18.29 7.06 9.55
CA LYS A 91 19.65 6.67 9.97
C LYS A 91 20.68 6.67 8.85
N PHE A 92 20.32 6.31 7.61
CA PHE A 92 21.27 6.07 6.53
C PHE A 92 21.18 7.08 5.36
N SER A 93 20.38 8.14 5.47
CA SER A 93 20.21 9.18 4.43
C SER A 93 21.51 9.82 3.94
N GLY A 94 22.53 9.90 4.81
CA GLY A 94 23.84 10.46 4.46
C GLY A 94 24.87 9.45 3.93
N LEU A 95 24.58 8.14 3.99
CA LEU A 95 25.57 7.07 3.75
C LEU A 95 25.23 6.19 2.55
N ALA A 96 23.95 6.02 2.23
CA ALA A 96 23.51 5.13 1.16
C ALA A 96 22.43 5.78 0.26
N PRO A 97 22.38 5.42 -1.03
CA PRO A 97 21.33 5.89 -1.93
C PRO A 97 19.95 5.39 -1.48
N LYS A 98 18.93 6.26 -1.56
CA LYS A 98 17.54 5.91 -1.20
C LYS A 98 17.01 4.69 -1.96
N ASN A 99 17.46 4.46 -3.19
CA ASN A 99 17.07 3.28 -3.98
C ASN A 99 17.54 1.97 -3.32
N LEU A 100 18.76 1.95 -2.79
CA LEU A 100 19.31 0.79 -2.09
C LEU A 100 18.55 0.55 -0.79
N LEU A 101 18.34 1.60 0.00
CA LEU A 101 17.58 1.55 1.24
C LEU A 101 16.18 0.97 1.03
N ASN A 102 15.47 1.43 0.00
CA ASN A 102 14.14 0.91 -0.32
C ASN A 102 14.17 -0.55 -0.80
N LYS A 103 15.17 -0.95 -1.59
CA LYS A 103 15.32 -2.35 -2.01
C LYS A 103 15.60 -3.25 -0.81
N LEU A 104 16.58 -2.89 0.01
CA LEU A 104 16.99 -3.69 1.15
C LEU A 104 15.89 -3.78 2.22
N GLY A 105 15.16 -2.70 2.46
CA GLY A 105 14.00 -2.72 3.36
C GLY A 105 12.91 -3.69 2.88
N LYS A 106 12.58 -3.67 1.58
CA LYS A 106 11.60 -4.62 1.01
C LYS A 106 12.07 -6.07 1.09
N ILE A 107 13.35 -6.32 0.80
CA ILE A 107 13.93 -7.66 0.86
C ILE A 107 13.96 -8.17 2.30
N ALA A 108 14.37 -7.33 3.26
CA ALA A 108 14.37 -7.68 4.68
C ALA A 108 12.97 -8.06 5.18
N VAL A 109 11.93 -7.30 4.80
CA VAL A 109 10.54 -7.64 5.12
C VAL A 109 10.15 -8.99 4.53
N ASN A 110 10.47 -9.24 3.25
CA ASN A 110 10.18 -10.53 2.61
C ASN A 110 10.90 -11.70 3.27
N VAL A 111 12.18 -11.52 3.64
CA VAL A 111 12.98 -12.56 4.30
C VAL A 111 12.41 -12.88 5.69
N VAL A 112 12.06 -11.88 6.49
CA VAL A 112 11.45 -12.11 7.81
C VAL A 112 10.06 -12.73 7.68
N ASP A 113 9.26 -12.30 6.72
CA ASP A 113 7.93 -12.88 6.47
C ASP A 113 8.03 -14.35 6.02
N ARG A 114 9.01 -14.69 5.17
CA ARG A 114 9.32 -16.09 4.82
C ARG A 114 9.76 -16.91 6.02
N VAL A 115 10.57 -16.36 6.91
CA VAL A 115 11.00 -17.06 8.13
C VAL A 115 9.81 -17.32 9.06
N ASN A 116 8.94 -16.33 9.25
CA ASN A 116 7.76 -16.43 10.10
C ASN A 116 6.69 -17.38 9.52
N SER A 117 6.40 -17.27 8.22
CA SER A 117 5.36 -18.07 7.56
C SER A 117 5.79 -19.51 7.28
N LEU A 118 7.06 -19.73 6.94
CA LEU A 118 7.57 -21.04 6.53
C LEU A 118 8.19 -21.83 7.70
N GLY A 119 8.27 -21.23 8.90
CA GLY A 119 8.93 -21.85 10.06
C GLY A 119 10.39 -22.20 9.80
N SER A 120 11.03 -21.52 8.85
CA SER A 120 12.38 -21.86 8.41
C SER A 120 13.38 -21.42 9.47
N ILE A 121 14.23 -22.35 9.91
CA ILE A 121 15.29 -22.14 10.92
C ILE A 121 16.49 -21.43 10.28
N LEU A 122 16.24 -20.43 9.44
CA LEU A 122 17.30 -19.71 8.77
C LEU A 122 18.05 -18.89 9.81
N SER A 123 19.35 -19.16 9.96
CA SER A 123 20.16 -18.43 10.93
C SER A 123 20.17 -16.94 10.58
N LEU A 124 20.36 -16.08 11.57
CA LEU A 124 20.40 -14.63 11.33
C LEU A 124 21.51 -14.26 10.33
N SER A 125 22.63 -15.02 10.32
CA SER A 125 23.69 -14.87 9.31
C SER A 125 23.17 -15.14 7.90
N ASP A 126 22.43 -16.23 7.71
CA ASP A 126 21.91 -16.61 6.38
C ASP A 126 20.82 -15.63 5.91
N GLN A 127 20.01 -15.08 6.82
CA GLN A 127 19.03 -14.04 6.49
C GLN A 127 19.71 -12.77 5.95
N LEU A 128 20.83 -12.36 6.56
CA LEU A 128 21.62 -11.21 6.11
C LEU A 128 22.26 -11.45 4.75
N VAL A 129 22.85 -12.62 4.56
CA VAL A 129 23.49 -13.00 3.29
C VAL A 129 22.47 -13.00 2.17
N HIS A 130 21.28 -13.58 2.39
CA HIS A 130 20.20 -13.53 1.41
C HIS A 130 19.78 -12.10 1.07
N CYS A 131 19.59 -11.23 2.07
CA CYS A 131 19.22 -9.84 1.84
C CYS A 131 20.25 -9.09 0.97
N VAL A 132 21.54 -9.32 1.23
CA VAL A 132 22.63 -8.61 0.55
C VAL A 132 22.93 -9.20 -0.82
N SER A 133 22.82 -10.52 -0.99
CA SER A 133 23.04 -11.20 -2.28
C SER A 133 22.11 -10.66 -3.38
N GLU A 134 20.87 -10.30 -3.04
CA GLU A 134 19.91 -9.73 -3.98
C GLU A 134 20.23 -8.26 -4.35
N VAL A 135 20.91 -7.53 -3.48
CA VAL A 135 21.31 -6.13 -3.71
C VAL A 135 22.67 -6.03 -4.40
N LEU A 136 23.57 -6.98 -4.14
CA LEU A 136 24.94 -7.05 -4.63
C LEU A 136 25.22 -8.42 -5.30
N PRO A 137 24.69 -8.66 -6.52
CA PRO A 137 24.77 -9.96 -7.19
C PRO A 137 26.17 -10.36 -7.68
N GLY A 138 27.18 -9.49 -7.51
CA GLY A 138 28.57 -9.76 -7.90
C GLY A 138 29.44 -10.40 -6.81
N TRP A 139 28.91 -10.55 -5.59
CA TRP A 139 29.64 -11.09 -4.44
C TRP A 139 29.37 -12.57 -4.26
N ASP A 140 30.41 -13.32 -3.88
CA ASP A 140 30.26 -14.73 -3.53
C ASP A 140 29.59 -14.90 -2.16
N LEU A 141 28.81 -15.97 -2.03
CA LEU A 141 27.99 -16.21 -0.85
C LEU A 141 28.85 -16.50 0.38
N GLU A 142 29.98 -17.18 0.17
CA GLU A 142 30.95 -17.54 1.21
C GLU A 142 31.66 -16.29 1.77
N ASP A 143 32.02 -15.34 0.91
CA ASP A 143 32.62 -14.07 1.32
C ASP A 143 31.63 -13.20 2.11
N LEU A 144 30.37 -13.17 1.68
CA LEU A 144 29.29 -12.48 2.40
C LEU A 144 29.03 -13.13 3.76
N GLU A 145 29.09 -14.45 3.87
CA GLU A 145 28.92 -15.16 5.14
C GLU A 145 30.04 -14.81 6.13
N VAL A 146 31.29 -14.75 5.67
CA VAL A 146 32.43 -14.33 6.50
C VAL A 146 32.24 -12.90 7.02
N MET A 147 31.71 -12.00 6.19
CA MET A 147 31.38 -10.62 6.58
C MET A 147 30.17 -10.53 7.52
N ALA A 148 29.20 -11.45 7.41
CA ALA A 148 27.98 -11.47 8.21
C ALA A 148 28.20 -12.04 9.62
N ARG A 149 29.13 -13.00 9.79
CA ARG A 149 29.40 -13.66 11.07
C ARG A 149 29.70 -12.71 12.25
N PRO A 150 30.56 -11.68 12.13
CA PRO A 150 30.79 -10.71 13.20
C PRO A 150 29.53 -9.96 13.63
N LEU A 151 28.62 -9.70 12.68
CA LEU A 151 27.36 -9.00 12.90
C LEU A 151 26.30 -9.92 13.52
N ALA A 152 26.28 -11.18 13.09
CA ALA A 152 25.32 -12.16 13.54
C ALA A 152 25.64 -12.73 14.94
N TYR A 153 26.91 -12.93 15.25
CA TYR A 153 27.38 -13.56 16.49
C TYR A 153 28.10 -12.61 17.44
N ALA A 154 27.72 -11.32 17.45
CA ALA A 154 28.27 -10.35 18.39
C ALA A 154 27.93 -10.76 19.85
N MET A 155 28.85 -11.48 20.51
CA MET A 155 28.69 -11.95 21.90
C MET A 155 28.79 -10.82 22.95
N ARG A 156 29.16 -9.61 22.54
CA ARG A 156 29.36 -8.44 23.40
C ARG A 156 28.68 -7.22 22.77
N GLY A 157 27.47 -6.90 23.23
CA GLY A 157 26.69 -5.75 22.77
C GLY A 157 25.35 -6.15 22.15
N SER A 158 24.43 -5.19 22.10
CA SER A 158 23.19 -5.30 21.32
C SER A 158 23.54 -5.34 19.82
N HIS A 159 22.71 -5.93 18.97
CA HIS A 159 22.89 -5.86 17.51
C HIS A 159 22.98 -4.41 16.99
N ASN A 160 22.42 -3.44 17.73
CA ASN A 160 22.58 -2.01 17.42
C ASN A 160 24.02 -1.52 17.62
N ASP A 161 24.74 -2.03 18.62
CA ASP A 161 26.14 -1.67 18.89
C ASP A 161 27.05 -2.19 17.76
N ALA A 162 26.72 -3.35 17.19
CA ALA A 162 27.43 -3.90 16.04
C ALA A 162 27.25 -3.01 14.80
N VAL A 163 26.02 -2.51 14.56
CA VAL A 163 25.74 -1.54 13.48
C VAL A 163 26.50 -0.23 13.73
N GLU A 164 26.46 0.32 14.94
CA GLU A 164 27.18 1.56 15.27
C GLU A 164 28.70 1.42 15.13
N ASN A 165 29.28 0.28 15.51
CA ASN A 165 30.70 0.00 15.30
C ASN A 165 31.07 -0.07 13.81
N THR A 166 30.22 -0.65 12.96
CA THR A 166 30.46 -0.63 11.51
C THR A 166 30.34 0.78 10.93
N LEU A 167 29.37 1.57 11.41
CA LEU A 167 29.23 2.98 11.01
C LEU A 167 30.42 3.83 11.46
N ALA A 168 31.00 3.56 12.63
CA ALA A 168 32.19 4.25 13.11
C ALA A 168 33.47 3.87 12.32
N THR A 169 33.50 2.66 11.76
CA THR A 169 34.64 2.16 10.96
C THR A 169 34.60 2.73 9.54
N ILE A 170 33.40 2.97 9.00
CA ILE A 170 33.21 3.50 7.66
C ILE A 170 33.31 5.02 7.73
N GLN A 171 34.32 5.59 7.08
CA GLN A 171 34.43 7.05 6.99
C GLN A 171 33.15 7.61 6.35
N SER A 172 32.69 8.77 6.82
CA SER A 172 31.45 9.43 6.38
C SER A 172 31.57 10.00 4.96
N THR A 173 31.94 9.16 4.02
CA THR A 173 32.17 9.46 2.61
C THR A 173 30.95 9.00 1.81
N SER A 174 30.72 9.60 0.65
CA SER A 174 29.58 9.24 -0.20
C SER A 174 29.67 7.77 -0.63
N TRP A 175 28.52 7.10 -0.77
CA TRP A 175 28.42 5.67 -1.15
C TRP A 175 29.31 5.28 -2.35
N TYR A 176 29.48 6.17 -3.33
CA TYR A 176 30.23 5.91 -4.56
C TYR A 176 31.74 5.95 -4.38
N ASP A 177 32.23 6.56 -3.30
CA ASP A 177 33.66 6.65 -2.99
C ASP A 177 34.13 5.51 -2.07
N LEU A 178 33.19 4.72 -1.54
CA LEU A 178 33.48 3.57 -0.68
C LEU A 178 34.01 2.39 -1.50
N SER A 179 34.94 1.64 -0.92
CA SER A 179 35.40 0.36 -1.46
C SER A 179 34.24 -0.64 -1.56
N GLU A 180 34.30 -1.56 -2.52
CA GLU A 180 33.28 -2.60 -2.68
C GLU A 180 33.09 -3.42 -1.38
N VAL A 181 34.17 -3.65 -0.63
CA VAL A 181 34.13 -4.32 0.69
C VAL A 181 33.38 -3.49 1.73
N GLU A 182 33.56 -2.17 1.71
CA GLU A 182 32.90 -1.24 2.64
C GLU A 182 31.41 -1.11 2.29
N GLN A 183 31.07 -1.08 1.00
CA GLN A 183 29.69 -1.12 0.52
C GLN A 183 28.99 -2.42 0.96
N ALA A 184 29.66 -3.57 0.84
CA ALA A 184 29.13 -4.85 1.31
C ALA A 184 28.87 -4.84 2.82
N ARG A 185 29.84 -4.38 3.64
CA ARG A 185 29.66 -4.25 5.10
C ARG A 185 28.54 -3.29 5.46
N LEU A 186 28.44 -2.15 4.79
CA LEU A 186 27.38 -1.17 5.03
C LEU A 186 26.01 -1.77 4.69
N SER A 187 25.90 -2.50 3.57
CA SER A 187 24.66 -3.19 3.21
C SER A 187 24.26 -4.26 4.22
N LEU A 188 25.20 -5.05 4.75
CA LEU A 188 24.94 -6.03 5.80
C LEU A 188 24.48 -5.36 7.10
N ALA A 189 25.10 -4.23 7.48
CA ALA A 189 24.70 -3.46 8.65
C ALA A 189 23.30 -2.85 8.50
N ILE A 190 22.94 -2.34 7.32
CA ILE A 190 21.58 -1.86 7.03
C ILE A 190 20.58 -3.02 7.11
N ALA A 191 20.91 -4.19 6.55
CA ALA A 191 20.06 -5.38 6.59
C ALA A 191 19.80 -5.83 8.04
N LEU A 192 20.85 -5.86 8.86
CA LEU A 192 20.75 -6.19 10.29
C LEU A 192 19.84 -5.20 11.02
N TYR A 193 20.02 -3.90 10.78
CA TYR A 193 19.17 -2.88 11.37
C TYR A 193 17.70 -3.06 10.97
N ALA A 194 17.42 -3.30 9.69
CA ALA A 194 16.07 -3.54 9.19
C ALA A 194 15.43 -4.77 9.85
N ILE A 195 16.13 -5.91 9.91
CA ILE A 195 15.63 -7.13 10.57
C ILE A 195 15.37 -6.88 12.06
N SER A 196 16.24 -6.13 12.74
CA SER A 196 16.07 -5.79 14.16
C SER A 196 14.87 -4.87 14.41
N ASN A 197 14.55 -3.97 13.47
CA ASN A 197 13.39 -3.11 13.57
C ASN A 197 12.10 -3.89 13.30
N ILE A 198 12.12 -4.84 12.35
CA ILE A 198 10.98 -5.72 12.08
C ILE A 198 10.68 -6.59 13.31
N SER A 199 11.71 -7.17 13.95
CA SER A 199 11.51 -8.02 15.14
C SER A 199 11.02 -7.23 16.35
N LYS A 200 11.36 -5.94 16.46
CA LYS A 200 10.79 -5.02 17.46
C LYS A 200 9.35 -4.64 17.14
N ALA A 201 8.99 -4.45 15.87
CA ALA A 201 7.62 -4.12 15.47
C ALA A 201 6.65 -5.30 15.65
N ASN A 202 7.16 -6.54 15.64
CA ASN A 202 6.38 -7.76 15.82
C ASN A 202 6.26 -8.23 17.29
N ASN A 203 6.96 -7.60 18.25
CA ASN A 203 6.82 -7.84 19.69
C ASN A 203 5.96 -6.76 20.35
#